data_AF-A0AA35QWQ8-F1
#
_entry.id   AF-A0AA35QWQ8-F1
#
_cell.length_a   1.000
_cell.length_b   1.000
_cell.length_c   1.000
_cell.angle_alpha   90.00
_cell.angle_beta   90.00
_cell.angle_gamma   90.00
#
_symmetry.space_group_name_H-M   'P 1'
#
loop_
_entity.id
_entity.type
_entity.pdbx_description
1 polymer ?
#
loop_
_entity_poly.entity_id
_entity_poly.type
_entity_poly.pdbx_seq_one_letter_code
_entity_poly.pdbx_strand_id
1 'polypeptide(L)'
;LSPPSLPLHTELLIVYLRYKSVHTFYATQVSTFCLPLKVFNFIGLIVGLASSFGFLLVANFQNDYVPAVHFLGAFVVFSAGMLYQWVHTYITYRVYRSGVAGHVGVGWVVAQAIISLLSLVFFVGATLFAGLAGSRRRHHIGHGTFHWSTHDGGFAYHVLSSACEWAMSTTFLVYFLTFHPDFKRMKIDIVVRRRSS
;
A
#
# COMPACT_ATOMS: atom_id res chain seq x y z
N LEU A 1 9.82 -19.47 -16.31
CA LEU A 1 9.58 -18.01 -16.32
C LEU A 1 9.88 -17.50 -14.91
N SER A 2 11.00 -16.81 -14.72
CA SER A 2 11.32 -16.18 -13.44
C SER A 2 10.33 -15.04 -13.21
N PRO A 3 9.68 -14.94 -12.04
CA PRO A 3 8.77 -13.83 -11.76
C PRO A 3 9.56 -12.51 -11.76
N PRO A 4 8.97 -11.38 -12.18
CA PRO A 4 9.63 -10.09 -12.13
C PRO A 4 9.90 -9.71 -10.67
N SER A 5 11.15 -9.83 -10.23
CA SER A 5 11.57 -9.52 -8.84
C SER A 5 11.74 -8.02 -8.56
N LEU A 6 11.89 -7.21 -9.62
CA LEU A 6 12.17 -5.78 -9.53
C LEU A 6 11.12 -4.95 -8.75
N PRO A 7 9.79 -5.16 -8.92
CA PRO A 7 8.79 -4.34 -8.23
C PRO A 7 8.73 -4.64 -6.73
N LEU A 8 8.93 -5.90 -6.33
CA LEU A 8 8.92 -6.33 -4.93
C LEU A 8 10.07 -5.72 -4.13
N HIS A 9 11.29 -5.75 -4.69
CA HIS A 9 12.45 -5.13 -4.05
C HIS A 9 12.26 -3.63 -3.85
N THR A 10 11.51 -2.99 -4.76
CA THR A 10 11.22 -1.56 -4.70
C THR A 10 10.24 -1.23 -3.56
N GLU A 11 9.16 -2.00 -3.39
CA GLU A 11 8.18 -1.78 -2.31
C GLU A 11 8.82 -1.99 -0.92
N LEU A 12 9.52 -3.12 -0.72
CA LEU A 12 10.21 -3.41 0.53
C LEU A 12 11.24 -2.33 0.89
N LEU A 13 11.97 -1.84 -0.13
CA LEU A 13 12.91 -0.75 0.04
C LEU A 13 12.19 0.55 0.47
N ILE A 14 11.07 0.91 -0.17
CA ILE A 14 10.28 2.09 0.20
C ILE A 14 9.79 1.99 1.65
N VAL A 15 9.23 0.84 2.05
CA VAL A 15 8.75 0.60 3.43
C VAL A 15 9.89 0.75 4.43
N TYR A 16 11.03 0.11 4.16
CA TYR A 16 12.20 0.19 5.03
C TYR A 16 12.77 1.60 5.12
N LEU A 17 12.94 2.28 3.98
CA LEU A 17 13.43 3.66 3.92
C LEU A 17 12.47 4.61 4.64
N ARG A 18 11.15 4.38 4.54
CA ARG A 18 10.16 5.18 5.27
C ARG A 18 10.25 4.97 6.78
N TYR A 19 10.39 3.72 7.23
CA TYR A 19 10.60 3.42 8.64
C TYR A 19 11.86 4.13 9.18
N LYS A 20 12.97 4.06 8.43
CA LYS A 20 14.23 4.71 8.80
C LYS A 20 14.15 6.23 8.77
N SER A 21 13.46 6.83 7.80
CA SER A 21 13.33 8.29 7.71
C SER A 21 12.56 8.85 8.90
N VAL A 22 11.43 8.24 9.26
CA VAL A 22 10.64 8.65 10.43
C VAL A 22 11.43 8.48 11.73
N HIS A 23 12.13 7.35 11.89
CA HIS A 23 12.95 7.10 13.06
C HIS A 23 14.10 8.10 13.21
N THR A 24 14.76 8.45 12.11
CA THR A 24 16.01 9.25 12.14
C THR A 24 15.73 10.75 12.20
N PHE A 25 14.71 11.24 11.49
CA PHE A 25 14.43 12.67 11.41
C PHE A 25 13.48 13.18 12.48
N TYR A 26 12.53 12.34 12.93
CA TYR A 26 11.42 12.82 13.76
C TYR A 26 11.44 12.21 15.17
N ALA A 27 11.66 10.89 15.27
CA ALA A 27 11.55 10.19 16.56
C ALA A 27 12.70 10.49 17.54
N THR A 28 13.84 10.98 17.05
CA THR A 28 15.02 11.34 17.85
C THR A 28 15.02 12.82 18.28
N GLN A 29 14.29 13.68 17.59
CA GLN A 29 14.33 15.13 17.81
C GLN A 29 13.23 15.64 18.77
N VAL A 30 12.19 14.85 19.05
CA VAL A 30 10.99 15.33 19.77
C VAL A 30 10.65 14.44 20.96
N SER A 31 11.15 14.76 22.15
CA SER A 31 10.94 13.95 23.37
C SER A 31 9.46 13.74 23.74
N THR A 32 8.63 14.79 23.63
CA THR A 32 7.21 14.76 24.09
C THR A 32 6.29 13.93 23.19
N PHE A 33 6.59 13.82 21.89
CA PHE A 33 5.79 13.06 20.92
C PHE A 33 6.49 11.77 20.43
N CYS A 34 7.66 11.47 21.00
CA CYS A 34 8.55 10.37 20.65
C CYS A 34 7.87 9.00 20.72
N LEU A 35 7.17 8.70 21.82
CA LEU A 35 6.64 7.36 22.06
C LEU A 35 5.52 6.98 21.07
N PRO A 36 4.46 7.80 20.88
CA PRO A 36 3.46 7.51 19.85
C PRO A 36 4.06 7.43 18.45
N LEU A 37 4.99 8.32 18.07
CA LEU A 37 5.64 8.27 16.76
C LEU A 37 6.41 6.97 16.55
N LYS A 38 7.17 6.49 17.55
CA LYS A 38 7.89 5.22 17.47
C LYS A 38 6.94 4.03 17.33
N VAL A 39 5.86 4.01 18.11
CA VAL A 39 4.85 2.93 18.06
C VAL A 39 4.18 2.90 16.68
N PHE A 40 3.66 4.03 16.20
CA PHE A 40 3.01 4.07 14.89
C PHE A 40 3.99 3.81 13.74
N ASN A 41 5.25 4.23 13.86
CA ASN A 41 6.28 3.91 12.86
C ASN A 41 6.57 2.39 12.80
N PHE A 42 6.61 1.73 13.96
CA PHE A 42 6.77 0.28 14.01
C PHE A 42 5.53 -0.45 13.48
N ILE A 43 4.33 -0.01 13.85
CA ILE A 43 3.07 -0.52 13.25
C ILE A 43 3.12 -0.36 11.73
N GLY A 44 3.53 0.82 11.24
CA GLY A 44 3.73 1.12 9.82
C GLY A 44 4.66 0.13 9.14
N LEU A 45 5.80 -0.19 9.76
CA LEU A 45 6.71 -1.22 9.26
C LEU A 45 6.03 -2.59 9.15
N ILE A 46 5.32 -3.03 10.19
CA ILE A 46 4.64 -4.34 10.19
C ILE A 46 3.56 -4.41 9.11
N VAL A 47 2.69 -3.41 9.00
CA VAL A 47 1.62 -3.40 7.99
C VAL A 47 2.19 -3.23 6.58
N GLY A 48 3.29 -2.48 6.41
CA GLY A 48 4.00 -2.37 5.14
C GLY A 48 4.61 -3.70 4.69
N LEU A 49 5.24 -4.44 5.61
CA LEU A 49 5.76 -5.78 5.32
C LEU A 49 4.64 -6.77 4.99
N ALA A 50 3.50 -6.69 5.68
CA ALA A 50 2.32 -7.48 5.36
C ALA A 50 1.78 -7.16 3.95
N SER A 51 1.72 -5.87 3.57
CA SER A 51 1.37 -5.43 2.21
C SER A 51 2.29 -6.06 1.17
N SER A 52 3.61 -5.93 1.36
CA SER A 52 4.60 -6.48 0.42
C SER A 52 4.54 -8.01 0.33
N PHE A 53 4.19 -8.70 1.42
CA PHE A 53 3.92 -10.14 1.38
C PHE A 53 2.67 -10.47 0.56
N GLY A 54 1.58 -9.72 0.72
CA GLY A 54 0.40 -9.86 -0.14
C GLY A 54 0.73 -9.64 -1.62
N PHE A 55 1.56 -8.64 -1.92
CA PHE A 55 2.01 -8.37 -3.28
C PHE A 55 2.84 -9.54 -3.86
N LEU A 56 3.72 -10.14 -3.06
CA LEU A 56 4.43 -11.36 -3.43
C LEU A 56 3.45 -12.49 -3.79
N LEU A 57 2.39 -12.68 -3.01
CA LEU A 57 1.39 -13.71 -3.31
C LEU A 57 0.69 -13.44 -4.65
N VAL A 58 0.18 -12.22 -4.88
CA VAL A 58 -0.49 -11.83 -6.13
C VAL A 58 0.44 -12.00 -7.34
N ALA A 59 1.71 -11.61 -7.21
CA ALA A 59 2.68 -11.65 -8.30
C ALA A 59 3.07 -13.08 -8.70
N ASN A 60 3.10 -14.02 -7.73
CA ASN A 60 3.58 -15.39 -7.98
C ASN A 60 2.45 -16.39 -8.19
N PHE A 61 1.29 -16.19 -7.55
CA PHE A 61 0.13 -17.06 -7.67
C PHE A 61 -0.89 -16.37 -8.57
N GLN A 62 -0.83 -16.69 -9.86
CA GLN A 62 -1.73 -16.12 -10.86
C GLN A 62 -3.16 -16.62 -10.65
N ASN A 63 -4.13 -15.74 -10.89
CA ASN A 63 -5.55 -16.01 -10.70
C ASN A 63 -6.03 -17.22 -11.51
N ASP A 64 -5.47 -17.45 -12.71
CA ASP A 64 -5.87 -18.54 -13.61
C ASP A 64 -5.51 -19.94 -13.11
N TYR A 65 -4.49 -20.06 -12.24
CA TYR A 65 -3.96 -21.36 -11.81
C TYR A 65 -4.20 -21.63 -10.32
N VAL A 66 -4.03 -20.61 -9.46
CA VAL A 66 -4.15 -20.77 -8.01
C VAL A 66 -5.00 -19.62 -7.42
N PRO A 67 -6.29 -19.52 -7.79
CA PRO A 67 -7.14 -18.37 -7.48
C PRO A 67 -7.28 -18.12 -5.98
N ALA A 68 -7.37 -19.18 -5.16
CA ALA A 68 -7.51 -19.03 -3.71
C ALA A 68 -6.33 -18.26 -3.08
N VAL A 69 -5.09 -18.56 -3.49
CA VAL A 69 -3.90 -17.86 -3.00
C VAL A 69 -3.80 -16.46 -3.59
N HIS A 70 -4.18 -16.29 -4.86
CA HIS A 70 -4.25 -14.98 -5.51
C HIS A 70 -5.19 -14.03 -4.75
N PHE A 71 -6.43 -14.44 -4.48
CA PHE A 71 -7.41 -13.63 -3.76
C PHE A 71 -7.01 -13.36 -2.30
N LEU A 72 -6.39 -14.33 -1.62
CA LEU A 72 -5.79 -14.09 -0.31
C LEU A 72 -4.69 -13.02 -0.38
N GLY A 73 -3.80 -13.13 -1.36
CA GLY A 73 -2.76 -12.14 -1.63
C GLY A 73 -3.35 -10.74 -1.88
N ALA A 74 -4.37 -10.66 -2.75
CA ALA A 74 -5.05 -9.42 -3.09
C ALA A 74 -5.69 -8.77 -1.84
N PHE A 75 -6.38 -9.57 -1.02
CA PHE A 75 -6.96 -9.08 0.22
C PHE A 75 -5.89 -8.54 1.18
N VAL A 76 -4.78 -9.27 1.35
CA VAL A 76 -3.67 -8.85 2.23
C VAL A 76 -2.99 -7.59 1.72
N VAL A 77 -2.60 -7.52 0.44
CA VAL A 77 -1.90 -6.34 -0.12
C VAL A 77 -2.76 -5.08 -0.02
N PHE A 78 -4.04 -5.17 -0.38
CA PHE A 78 -4.91 -3.99 -0.40
C PHE A 78 -5.34 -3.55 1.01
N SER A 79 -5.71 -4.48 1.89
CA SER A 79 -6.09 -4.10 3.27
C SER A 79 -4.90 -3.57 4.06
N ALA A 80 -3.73 -4.23 4.00
CA ALA A 80 -2.53 -3.79 4.70
C ALA A 80 -1.95 -2.50 4.11
N GLY A 81 -1.95 -2.35 2.78
CA GLY A 81 -1.54 -1.13 2.10
C GLY A 81 -2.42 0.07 2.45
N MET A 82 -3.74 -0.12 2.54
CA MET A 82 -4.67 0.92 3.01
C MET A 82 -4.37 1.32 4.47
N LEU A 83 -4.16 0.35 5.36
CA LEU A 83 -3.79 0.62 6.76
C LEU A 83 -2.45 1.37 6.85
N TYR A 84 -1.48 0.99 6.02
CA TYR A 84 -0.19 1.66 5.92
C TYR A 84 -0.33 3.16 5.58
N GLN A 85 -1.20 3.50 4.63
CA GLN A 85 -1.48 4.89 4.27
C GLN A 85 -2.07 5.67 5.46
N TRP A 86 -3.05 5.12 6.18
CA TRP A 86 -3.63 5.79 7.35
C TRP A 86 -2.62 5.98 8.48
N VAL A 87 -1.80 4.97 8.76
CA VAL A 87 -0.72 5.05 9.75
C VAL A 87 0.28 6.15 9.37
N HIS A 88 0.72 6.21 8.12
CA HIS A 88 1.67 7.22 7.69
C HIS A 88 1.07 8.62 7.56
N THR A 89 -0.22 8.75 7.26
CA THR A 89 -0.94 10.03 7.28
C THR A 89 -0.99 10.57 8.72
N TYR A 90 -1.28 9.70 9.69
CA TYR A 90 -1.23 10.06 11.10
C TYR A 90 0.18 10.46 11.55
N ILE A 91 1.22 9.73 11.16
CA ILE A 91 2.62 10.10 11.43
C ILE A 91 2.92 11.50 10.87
N THR A 92 2.56 11.77 9.61
CA THR A 92 2.77 13.08 8.98
C THR A 92 2.02 14.18 9.72
N TYR A 93 0.78 13.94 10.16
CA TYR A 93 0.03 14.89 11.01
C TYR A 93 0.76 15.20 12.32
N ARG A 94 1.29 14.18 13.00
CA ARG A 94 2.04 14.35 14.24
C ARG A 94 3.34 15.14 14.02
N VAL A 95 4.04 14.89 12.91
CA VAL A 95 5.22 15.64 12.50
C VAL A 95 4.86 17.11 12.24
N TYR A 96 3.80 17.38 11.47
CA TYR A 96 3.29 18.74 11.25
C TYR A 96 2.99 19.46 12.57
N ARG A 97 2.24 18.82 13.48
CA ARG A 97 1.87 19.41 14.78
C ARG A 97 3.06 19.67 15.70
N SER A 98 4.14 18.92 15.55
CA SER A 98 5.35 19.11 16.36
C SER A 98 6.24 20.27 15.87
N GLY A 99 6.03 20.77 14.66
CA GLY A 99 6.79 21.89 14.10
C GLY A 99 8.25 21.57 13.71
N VAL A 100 8.72 20.33 13.89
CA VAL A 100 10.13 19.97 13.63
C VAL A 100 10.50 19.83 12.17
N ALA A 101 9.50 19.72 11.29
CA ALA A 101 9.70 19.56 9.86
C ALA A 101 9.04 20.72 9.12
N GLY A 102 9.80 21.79 8.87
CA GLY A 102 9.29 23.01 8.22
C GLY A 102 8.77 22.78 6.79
N HIS A 103 9.11 21.66 6.15
CA HIS A 103 8.58 21.27 4.83
C HIS A 103 7.24 20.55 4.89
N VAL A 104 6.79 20.10 6.06
CA VAL A 104 5.51 19.41 6.23
C VAL A 104 4.45 20.41 6.66
N GLY A 105 3.69 20.91 5.68
CA GLY A 105 2.55 21.81 5.93
C GLY A 105 1.21 21.05 6.09
N VAL A 106 0.19 21.76 6.59
CA VAL A 106 -1.17 21.20 6.74
C VAL A 106 -1.75 20.70 5.42
N GLY A 107 -1.49 21.39 4.30
CA GLY A 107 -1.94 20.97 2.97
C GLY A 107 -1.38 19.61 2.56
N TRP A 108 -0.17 19.26 3.00
CA TRP A 108 0.45 17.95 2.75
C TRP A 108 -0.26 16.83 3.51
N VAL A 109 -0.60 17.09 4.77
CA VAL A 109 -1.39 16.16 5.61
C VAL A 109 -2.77 15.93 4.98
N VAL A 110 -3.45 17.00 4.55
CA VAL A 110 -4.76 16.92 3.90
C VAL A 110 -4.68 16.14 2.60
N ALA A 111 -3.67 16.38 1.76
CA ALA A 111 -3.48 15.62 0.53
C ALA A 111 -3.30 14.11 0.80
N GLN A 112 -2.45 13.74 1.76
CA GLN A 112 -2.28 12.32 2.16
C GLN A 112 -3.58 11.72 2.71
N ALA A 113 -4.35 12.47 3.50
CA ALA A 113 -5.64 12.03 4.02
C ALA A 113 -6.67 11.82 2.91
N ILE A 114 -6.74 12.71 1.91
CA ILE A 114 -7.62 12.55 0.74
C ILE A 114 -7.23 11.29 -0.04
N ILE A 115 -5.94 11.07 -0.31
CA ILE A 115 -5.48 9.86 -1.02
C ILE A 115 -5.83 8.59 -0.22
N SER A 116 -5.66 8.62 1.10
CA SER A 116 -6.01 7.49 2.00
C SER A 116 -7.52 7.23 2.07
N LEU A 117 -8.34 8.29 1.95
CA LEU A 117 -9.79 8.16 1.90
C LEU A 117 -10.25 7.62 0.55
N LEU A 118 -9.67 8.09 -0.56
CA LEU A 118 -9.96 7.57 -1.89
C LEU A 118 -9.61 6.08 -1.98
N SER A 119 -8.47 5.65 -1.43
CA SER A 119 -8.09 4.24 -1.40
C SER A 119 -9.10 3.38 -0.63
N LEU A 120 -9.61 3.86 0.50
CA LEU A 120 -10.68 3.21 1.26
C LEU A 120 -11.98 3.11 0.46
N VAL A 121 -12.40 4.20 -0.20
CA VAL A 121 -13.62 4.21 -1.04
C VAL A 121 -13.48 3.20 -2.18
N PHE A 122 -12.33 3.16 -2.86
CA PHE A 122 -12.09 2.21 -3.93
C PHE A 122 -11.93 0.76 -3.43
N PHE A 123 -11.37 0.53 -2.25
CA PHE A 123 -11.33 -0.79 -1.62
C PHE A 123 -12.74 -1.32 -1.34
N VAL A 124 -13.59 -0.48 -0.75
CA VAL A 124 -15.01 -0.81 -0.50
C VAL A 124 -15.73 -1.02 -1.83
N GLY A 125 -15.51 -0.17 -2.83
CA GLY A 125 -16.10 -0.33 -4.16
C GLY A 125 -15.70 -1.65 -4.82
N ALA A 126 -14.41 -1.97 -4.86
CA ALA A 126 -13.90 -3.21 -5.44
C ALA A 126 -14.50 -4.45 -4.75
N THR A 127 -14.51 -4.48 -3.41
CA THR A 127 -15.06 -5.62 -2.67
C THR A 127 -16.57 -5.77 -2.82
N LEU A 128 -17.33 -4.67 -2.74
CA LEU A 128 -18.79 -4.68 -2.89
C LEU A 128 -19.21 -5.08 -4.31
N PHE A 129 -18.61 -4.48 -5.33
CA PHE A 129 -18.98 -4.77 -6.71
C PHE A 129 -18.50 -6.16 -7.15
N ALA A 130 -17.38 -6.67 -6.65
CA ALA A 130 -16.98 -8.06 -6.85
C ALA A 130 -18.03 -9.03 -6.27
N GLY A 131 -18.50 -8.78 -5.04
CA GLY A 131 -19.55 -9.60 -4.41
C GLY A 131 -20.88 -9.55 -5.18
N LEU A 132 -21.29 -8.36 -5.63
CA LEU A 132 -22.48 -8.20 -6.47
C LEU A 132 -22.35 -8.90 -7.82
N ALA A 133 -21.19 -8.79 -8.47
CA ALA A 133 -20.89 -9.50 -9.72
C ALA A 133 -21.01 -11.02 -9.53
N GLY A 134 -20.41 -11.56 -8.46
CA GLY A 134 -20.51 -12.98 -8.11
C GLY A 134 -21.95 -13.43 -7.85
N SER A 135 -22.72 -12.64 -7.10
CA SER A 135 -24.13 -12.98 -6.77
C SER A 135 -25.06 -12.99 -7.98
N ARG A 136 -24.78 -12.17 -9.00
CA ARG A 136 -25.61 -12.02 -10.20
C ARG A 136 -25.13 -12.86 -11.37
N ARG A 137 -23.97 -13.49 -11.26
CA ARG A 137 -23.46 -14.43 -12.26
C ARG A 137 -24.32 -15.68 -12.21
N ARG A 138 -25.35 -15.71 -13.06
CA ARG A 138 -26.07 -16.95 -13.37
C ARG A 138 -25.02 -17.91 -13.94
N HIS A 139 -25.02 -19.17 -13.51
CA HIS A 139 -24.23 -20.24 -14.12
C HIS A 139 -24.65 -20.41 -15.60
N HIS A 140 -24.21 -19.52 -16.50
CA HIS A 140 -24.37 -19.71 -17.93
C HIS A 140 -23.25 -20.62 -18.41
N ILE A 141 -23.70 -21.71 -19.02
CA ILE A 141 -22.94 -22.86 -19.47
C ILE A 141 -22.00 -22.42 -20.61
N GLY A 142 -20.68 -22.60 -20.44
CA GLY A 142 -19.77 -22.76 -21.58
C GLY A 142 -18.48 -21.94 -21.59
N HIS A 143 -18.34 -20.87 -20.79
CA HIS A 143 -17.10 -20.08 -20.74
C HIS A 143 -16.46 -20.17 -19.35
N GLY A 144 -15.14 -20.31 -19.30
CA GLY A 144 -14.39 -20.47 -18.04
C GLY A 144 -14.66 -19.35 -17.03
N THR A 145 -14.40 -19.61 -15.75
CA THR A 145 -14.65 -18.68 -14.63
C THR A 145 -14.04 -17.28 -14.79
N PHE A 146 -13.07 -17.11 -15.68
CA PHE A 146 -12.35 -15.85 -15.91
C PHE A 146 -12.79 -15.07 -17.16
N HIS A 147 -13.60 -15.68 -18.04
CA HIS A 147 -14.07 -14.99 -19.24
C HIS A 147 -15.43 -14.35 -18.97
N TRP A 148 -15.48 -13.01 -18.99
CA TRP A 148 -16.68 -12.21 -18.79
C TRP A 148 -17.16 -11.63 -20.12
N SER A 149 -18.44 -11.83 -20.42
CA SER A 149 -19.15 -11.29 -21.59
C SER A 149 -20.14 -10.20 -21.16
N THR A 150 -20.41 -9.24 -22.05
CA THR A 150 -21.43 -8.18 -21.83
C THR A 150 -22.83 -8.75 -21.58
N HIS A 151 -23.07 -10.00 -22.00
CA HIS A 151 -24.32 -10.72 -21.78
C HIS A 151 -24.40 -11.44 -20.42
N ASP A 152 -23.30 -11.52 -19.67
CA ASP A 152 -23.28 -12.18 -18.37
C ASP A 152 -24.01 -11.34 -17.31
N GLY A 153 -24.83 -12.03 -16.51
CA GLY A 153 -25.41 -11.42 -15.31
C GLY A 153 -24.29 -10.93 -14.39
N GLY A 154 -24.30 -9.63 -14.08
CA GLY A 154 -23.28 -9.03 -13.22
C GLY A 154 -22.05 -8.46 -13.92
N PHE A 155 -21.97 -8.52 -15.26
CA PHE A 155 -20.85 -7.96 -16.03
C PHE A 155 -20.52 -6.51 -15.66
N ALA A 156 -21.53 -5.64 -15.56
CA ALA A 156 -21.33 -4.24 -15.19
C ALA A 156 -20.68 -4.08 -13.80
N TYR A 157 -21.06 -4.94 -12.83
CA TYR A 157 -20.44 -4.94 -11.50
C TYR A 157 -19.01 -5.47 -11.55
N HIS A 158 -18.73 -6.48 -12.39
CA HIS A 158 -17.36 -6.94 -12.60
C HIS A 158 -16.47 -5.82 -13.14
N VAL A 159 -16.92 -5.10 -14.19
CA VAL A 159 -16.20 -3.95 -14.74
C VAL A 159 -15.97 -2.87 -13.68
N LEU A 160 -17.00 -2.55 -12.90
CA LEU A 160 -16.90 -1.52 -11.87
C LEU A 160 -15.96 -1.94 -10.73
N SER A 161 -16.01 -3.21 -10.32
CA SER A 161 -15.06 -3.80 -9.37
C SER A 161 -13.62 -3.65 -9.86
N SER A 162 -13.36 -4.07 -11.10
CA SER A 162 -12.03 -3.95 -11.71
C SER A 162 -11.58 -2.49 -11.78
N ALA A 163 -12.46 -1.58 -12.20
CA ALA A 163 -12.14 -0.15 -12.24
C ALA A 163 -11.77 0.41 -10.84
N CYS A 164 -12.52 0.02 -9.79
CA CYS A 164 -12.18 0.37 -8.42
C CYS A 164 -10.84 -0.22 -7.98
N GLU A 165 -10.52 -1.47 -8.34
CA GLU A 165 -9.24 -2.11 -8.01
C GLU A 165 -8.04 -1.38 -8.63
N TRP A 166 -8.13 -1.02 -9.92
CA TRP A 166 -7.09 -0.24 -10.60
C TRP A 166 -6.96 1.18 -10.02
N ALA A 167 -8.08 1.82 -9.69
CA ALA A 167 -8.08 3.12 -9.04
C ALA A 167 -7.42 3.06 -7.65
N MET A 168 -7.78 2.07 -6.83
CA MET A 168 -7.15 1.81 -5.53
C MET A 168 -5.63 1.59 -5.67
N SER A 169 -5.21 0.72 -6.58
CA SER A 169 -3.78 0.46 -6.85
C SER A 169 -3.03 1.73 -7.23
N THR A 170 -3.66 2.60 -8.03
CA THR A 170 -3.10 3.90 -8.41
C THR A 170 -2.93 4.82 -7.20
N THR A 171 -3.91 4.86 -6.28
CA THR A 171 -3.78 5.67 -5.06
C THR A 171 -2.59 5.22 -4.19
N PHE A 172 -2.25 3.94 -4.17
CA PHE A 172 -1.08 3.45 -3.43
C PHE A 172 0.22 3.97 -4.02
N LEU A 173 0.37 3.89 -5.34
CA LEU A 173 1.53 4.43 -6.05
C LEU A 173 1.67 5.94 -5.80
N VAL A 174 0.59 6.70 -5.96
CA VAL A 174 0.58 8.14 -5.70
C VAL A 174 0.93 8.44 -4.25
N TYR A 175 0.45 7.65 -3.29
CA TYR A 175 0.80 7.82 -1.88
C TYR A 175 2.29 7.60 -1.63
N PHE A 176 2.92 6.58 -2.21
CA PHE A 176 4.36 6.37 -2.07
C PHE A 176 5.20 7.54 -2.61
N LEU A 177 4.73 8.20 -3.67
CA LEU A 177 5.39 9.41 -4.18
C LEU A 177 5.39 10.55 -3.15
N THR A 178 4.46 10.56 -2.19
CA THR A 178 4.46 11.55 -1.11
C THR A 178 5.62 11.40 -0.13
N PHE A 179 6.38 10.29 -0.17
CA PHE A 179 7.58 10.10 0.66
C PHE A 179 8.84 10.70 0.03
N HIS A 180 8.80 11.04 -1.25
CA HIS A 180 9.95 11.54 -2.00
C HIS A 180 10.65 12.76 -1.33
N PRO A 181 9.95 13.77 -0.78
CA PRO A 181 10.60 14.89 -0.10
C PRO A 181 11.44 14.46 1.11
N ASP A 182 10.98 13.44 1.85
CA ASP A 182 11.70 12.90 3.01
C ASP A 182 12.89 12.05 2.55
N PHE A 183 12.73 11.30 1.46
CA PHE A 183 13.81 10.49 0.91
C PHE A 183 14.95 11.32 0.33
N LYS A 184 14.65 12.46 -0.31
CA LYS A 184 15.67 13.41 -0.79
C LYS A 184 16.54 14.00 0.32
N ARG A 185 16.08 13.96 1.58
CA ARG A 185 16.82 14.49 2.74
C ARG A 185 17.71 13.45 3.42
N MET A 186 17.58 12.16 3.05
CA MET A 186 18.41 11.10 3.61
C MET A 186 19.83 11.15 3.04
N LYS A 187 20.83 11.18 3.92
CA LYS A 187 22.23 10.95 3.60
C LYS A 187 22.59 9.53 4.04
N ILE A 188 23.22 8.77 3.16
CA ILE A 188 23.69 7.41 3.46
C ILE A 188 25.21 7.48 3.54
N ASP A 189 25.75 7.35 4.75
CA ASP A 189 27.19 7.28 4.96
C ASP A 189 27.64 5.81 4.94
N ILE A 190 28.54 5.47 4.01
CA ILE A 190 29.11 4.11 3.90
C ILE A 190 30.42 4.09 4.67
N VAL A 191 30.40 3.50 5.87
CA VAL A 191 31.62 3.30 6.67
C VAL A 191 32.24 1.94 6.33
N VAL A 192 33.31 1.94 5.54
CA VAL A 192 34.09 0.74 5.25
C VAL A 192 35.12 0.52 6.36
N ARG A 193 34.91 -0.47 7.22
CA ARG A 193 35.94 -0.92 8.18
C ARG A 193 36.78 -2.03 7.55
N ARG A 194 38.08 -1.79 7.38
CA ARG A 194 39.04 -2.83 6.98
C ARG A 194 39.25 -3.77 8.18
N ARG A 195 38.95 -5.06 8.00
CA ARG A 195 39.22 -6.09 9.01
C ARG A 195 40.74 -6.23 9.10
N SER A 196 41.34 -5.82 10.22
CA SER A 196 42.75 -6.13 10.50
C SER A 196 42.83 -7.62 10.86
N SER A 197 43.53 -8.37 10.00
CA SER A 197 43.98 -9.74 10.23
C SER A 197 45.09 -9.77 11.26
#